data_AF-A0A4Q2XLH3-F1
#
_entry.id   AF-A0A4Q2XLH3-F1
#
_cell.length_a   1.000
_cell.length_b   1.000
_cell.length_c   1.000
_cell.angle_alpha   90.00
_cell.angle_beta   90.00
_cell.angle_gamma   90.00
#
_symmetry.space_group_name_H-M   'P 1'
#
loop_
_entity.id
_entity.type
_entity.pdbx_description
1 polymer ?
#
loop_
_entity_poly.entity_id
_entity_poly.type
_entity_poly.pdbx_seq_one_letter_code
_entity_poly.pdbx_strand_id
1 'polypeptide(L)'
;MTHPAPDSHAALLTETGDYLHRQIPLSRAMGARVETYDGETLVLTAPAELNHNHLGTAFGGSLSALATLAGYGLLWLELGSRDSHIVIRRSRI
;
A
#
# COMPACT_ATOMS: atom_id res chain seq x y z
N MET A 1 11.07 4.97 -20.31
CA MET A 1 10.70 5.68 -19.07
C MET A 1 11.96 5.77 -18.22
N THR A 2 12.33 6.97 -17.80
CA THR A 2 13.53 7.22 -16.98
C THR A 2 13.24 6.87 -15.54
N HIS A 3 13.91 5.83 -15.02
CA HIS A 3 13.90 5.50 -13.60
C HIS A 3 14.44 6.71 -12.81
N PRO A 4 13.75 7.18 -11.75
CA PRO A 4 14.27 8.25 -10.91
C PRO A 4 15.59 7.85 -10.24
N ALA A 5 16.41 8.82 -9.86
CA ALA A 5 17.65 8.58 -9.12
C ALA A 5 17.37 7.77 -7.83
N PRO A 6 18.28 6.87 -7.40
CA PRO A 6 18.02 5.95 -6.29
C PRO A 6 17.58 6.64 -4.98
N ASP A 7 18.11 7.82 -4.68
CA ASP A 7 17.74 8.57 -3.48
C ASP A 7 16.31 9.14 -3.53
N SER A 8 15.83 9.55 -4.72
CA SER A 8 14.46 10.03 -4.87
C SER A 8 13.44 8.91 -4.88
N HIS A 9 13.84 7.70 -5.29
CA HIS A 9 12.99 6.52 -5.21
C HIS A 9 12.71 6.11 -3.76
N ALA A 10 13.76 5.98 -2.94
CA ALA A 10 13.60 5.63 -1.52
C ALA A 10 12.74 6.65 -0.76
N ALA A 11 12.89 7.94 -1.09
CA ALA A 11 12.06 9.01 -0.55
C ALA A 11 10.58 8.83 -0.92
N LEU A 12 10.28 8.49 -2.19
CA LEU A 12 8.92 8.27 -2.66
C LEU A 12 8.22 7.09 -1.94
N LEU A 13 8.92 5.96 -1.74
CA LEU A 13 8.35 4.81 -1.04
C LEU A 13 8.01 5.17 0.42
N THR A 14 8.91 5.89 1.07
CA THR A 14 8.74 6.36 2.46
C THR A 14 7.55 7.33 2.57
N GLU A 15 7.50 8.36 1.71
CA GLU A 15 6.42 9.35 1.70
C GLU A 15 5.06 8.68 1.46
N THR A 16 5.02 7.72 0.53
CA THR A 16 3.80 6.96 0.21
C THR A 16 3.35 6.13 1.41
N GLY A 17 4.27 5.41 2.06
CA GLY A 17 3.96 4.66 3.29
C GLY A 17 3.40 5.55 4.39
N ASP A 18 4.06 6.68 4.66
CA ASP A 18 3.63 7.65 5.67
C ASP A 18 2.25 8.26 5.36
N TYR A 19 2.00 8.55 4.09
CA TYR A 19 0.70 9.04 3.64
C TYR A 19 -0.39 8.01 3.88
N LEU A 20 -0.18 6.74 3.49
CA LEU A 20 -1.14 5.67 3.72
C LEU A 20 -1.41 5.47 5.22
N HIS A 21 -0.37 5.50 6.06
CA HIS A 21 -0.53 5.38 7.52
C HIS A 21 -1.30 6.53 8.14
N ARG A 22 -1.10 7.77 7.67
CA ARG A 22 -1.85 8.94 8.14
C ARG A 22 -3.31 8.92 7.72
N GLN A 23 -3.59 8.60 6.46
CA GLN A 23 -4.94 8.72 5.90
C GLN A 23 -5.79 7.47 6.15
N ILE A 24 -5.17 6.29 6.30
CA ILE A 24 -5.84 5.01 6.47
C ILE A 24 -5.24 4.31 7.70
N PRO A 25 -5.73 4.58 8.93
CA PRO A 25 -5.13 4.07 10.17
C PRO A 25 -4.99 2.54 10.24
N LEU A 26 -5.87 1.80 9.55
CA LEU A 26 -5.77 0.35 9.46
C LEU A 26 -4.45 -0.10 8.83
N SER A 27 -3.91 0.63 7.84
CA SER A 27 -2.63 0.29 7.20
C SER A 27 -1.48 0.26 8.20
N ARG A 28 -1.48 1.19 9.16
CA ARG A 28 -0.50 1.22 10.27
C ARG A 28 -0.70 0.05 11.23
N ALA A 29 -1.94 -0.26 11.60
CA ALA A 29 -2.25 -1.38 12.49
C ALA A 29 -1.85 -2.74 11.88
N MET A 30 -2.01 -2.90 10.57
CA MET A 30 -1.57 -4.08 9.83
C MET A 30 -0.04 -4.14 9.66
N GLY A 31 0.70 -3.08 9.99
CA GLY A 31 2.13 -2.97 9.68
C GLY A 31 2.42 -2.99 8.19
N ALA A 32 1.49 -2.49 7.36
CA ALA A 32 1.64 -2.46 5.91
C ALA A 32 2.80 -1.54 5.50
N ARG A 33 3.63 -1.98 4.55
CA ARG A 33 4.80 -1.26 4.03
C ARG A 33 4.77 -1.23 2.52
N VAL A 34 5.28 -0.14 1.96
CA VAL A 34 5.62 -0.07 0.54
C VAL A 34 6.98 -0.74 0.35
N GLU A 35 7.00 -1.88 -0.33
CA GLU A 35 8.22 -2.65 -0.56
C GLU A 35 8.96 -2.13 -1.79
N THR A 36 8.26 -2.04 -2.93
CA THR A 36 8.79 -1.52 -4.19
C THR A 36 7.71 -0.80 -4.99
N TYR A 37 8.12 0.14 -5.84
CA TYR A 37 7.28 0.70 -6.89
C TYR A 37 8.11 1.07 -8.11
N ASP A 38 8.05 0.32 -9.19
CA ASP A 38 8.93 0.53 -10.37
C ASP A 38 8.43 1.57 -11.38
N GLY A 39 7.30 2.24 -11.08
CA GLY A 39 6.60 3.14 -12.01
C GLY A 39 5.39 2.49 -12.69
N GLU A 40 5.21 1.17 -12.57
CA GLU A 40 4.05 0.44 -13.11
C GLU A 40 3.47 -0.53 -12.08
N THR A 41 4.32 -1.15 -11.26
CA THR A 41 3.98 -2.18 -10.29
C THR A 41 4.28 -1.69 -8.88
N LEU A 42 3.25 -1.64 -8.03
CA LEU A 42 3.37 -1.38 -6.59
C LEU A 42 3.29 -2.69 -5.80
N VAL A 43 4.25 -2.93 -4.92
CA VAL A 43 4.25 -4.06 -3.99
C VAL A 43 4.07 -3.56 -2.57
N LEU A 44 3.02 -4.05 -1.89
CA LEU A 44 2.82 -3.84 -0.46
C LEU A 44 3.04 -5.14 0.31
N THR A 45 3.69 -5.05 1.46
CA THR A 45 3.91 -6.17 2.38
C THR A 45 3.29 -5.87 3.75
N ALA A 46 2.90 -6.91 4.49
CA ALA A 46 2.44 -6.78 5.87
C ALA A 46 2.86 -8.04 6.67
N PRO A 47 3.34 -7.88 7.92
CA PRO A 47 3.79 -9.01 8.74
C PRO A 47 2.64 -9.95 9.12
N ALA A 48 2.87 -11.26 9.04
CA ALA A 48 1.86 -12.26 9.35
C ALA A 48 1.40 -12.19 10.81
N GLU A 49 2.31 -11.83 11.73
CA GLU A 49 2.07 -11.76 13.17
C GLU A 49 0.97 -10.75 13.52
N LEU A 50 0.86 -9.65 12.77
CA LEU A 50 -0.17 -8.62 12.95
C LEU A 50 -1.47 -8.92 12.17
N ASN A 51 -1.44 -9.92 11.28
CA ASN A 51 -2.49 -10.18 10.30
C ASN A 51 -2.94 -11.63 10.30
N HIS A 52 -2.70 -12.38 11.38
CA HIS A 52 -3.07 -13.79 11.48
C HIS A 52 -4.53 -13.96 11.91
N ASN A 53 -5.11 -15.10 11.56
CA ASN A 53 -6.38 -15.58 12.10
C ASN A 53 -6.13 -16.64 13.18
N HIS A 54 -7.21 -17.17 13.77
CA HIS A 54 -7.16 -18.23 14.80
C HIS A 54 -6.48 -19.54 14.35
N LEU A 55 -6.23 -19.74 13.05
CA LEU A 55 -5.52 -20.89 12.49
C LEU A 55 -4.03 -20.62 12.24
N GLY A 56 -3.54 -19.42 12.58
CA GLY A 56 -2.15 -19.03 12.34
C GLY A 56 -1.81 -18.71 10.88
N THR A 57 -2.82 -18.56 10.02
CA THR A 57 -2.64 -18.13 8.62
C THR A 57 -3.09 -16.68 8.43
N ALA A 58 -2.84 -16.09 7.26
CA ALA A 58 -3.30 -14.74 6.98
C ALA A 58 -4.84 -14.62 7.10
N PHE A 59 -5.30 -13.64 7.86
CA PHE A 59 -6.71 -13.32 7.98
C PHE A 59 -7.25 -12.79 6.65
N GLY A 60 -8.37 -13.35 6.17
CA GLY A 60 -8.96 -12.96 4.90
C GLY A 60 -9.32 -11.47 4.81
N GLY A 61 -9.75 -10.86 5.93
CA GLY A 61 -9.98 -9.42 5.99
C GLY A 61 -8.69 -8.61 5.87
N SER A 62 -7.58 -9.08 6.44
CA SER A 62 -6.26 -8.45 6.26
C SER A 62 -5.79 -8.56 4.81
N LEU A 63 -5.94 -9.72 4.17
CA LEU A 63 -5.62 -9.85 2.75
C LEU A 63 -6.45 -8.91 1.87
N SER A 64 -7.76 -8.81 2.15
CA SER A 64 -8.67 -7.93 1.41
C SER A 64 -8.32 -6.46 1.59
N ALA A 65 -8.00 -6.06 2.83
CA ALA A 65 -7.54 -4.73 3.15
C ALA A 65 -6.22 -4.41 2.45
N LEU A 66 -5.24 -5.32 2.47
CA LEU A 66 -3.93 -5.12 1.82
C LEU A 66 -4.07 -5.00 0.29
N ALA A 67 -4.88 -5.85 -0.33
CA ALA A 67 -5.17 -5.77 -1.77
C ALA A 67 -5.88 -4.45 -2.15
N THR A 68 -6.85 -4.03 -1.33
CA THR A 68 -7.53 -2.73 -1.50
C THR A 68 -6.55 -1.57 -1.37
N LEU A 69 -5.67 -1.62 -0.37
CA LEU A 69 -4.64 -0.62 -0.11
C LEU A 69 -3.63 -0.55 -1.26
N ALA A 70 -3.25 -1.69 -1.84
CA ALA A 70 -2.35 -1.74 -3.01
C ALA A 70 -3.00 -1.07 -4.23
N GLY A 71 -4.27 -1.37 -4.52
CA GLY A 71 -5.00 -0.71 -5.60
C GLY A 71 -5.15 0.80 -5.38
N TYR A 72 -5.46 1.23 -4.16
CA TYR A 72 -5.49 2.65 -3.79
C TYR A 72 -4.11 3.31 -3.98
N GLY A 73 -3.05 2.69 -3.45
CA GLY A 73 -1.69 3.22 -3.49
C GLY A 73 -1.15 3.35 -4.91
N LEU A 74 -1.45 2.39 -5.78
CA LEU A 74 -1.06 2.44 -7.19
C LEU A 74 -1.75 3.62 -7.88
N LEU A 75 -3.07 3.75 -7.75
CA LEU A 75 -3.81 4.89 -8.32
C LEU A 75 -3.33 6.24 -7.77
N TRP A 76 -2.98 6.30 -6.48
CA TRP A 76 -2.44 7.49 -5.85
C TRP A 76 -1.09 7.91 -6.44
N LEU A 77 -0.22 6.95 -6.74
CA LEU A 77 1.07 7.19 -7.38
C LEU A 77 0.89 7.60 -8.86
N GLU A 78 0.08 6.86 -9.61
CA GLU A 78 -0.16 7.09 -11.04
C GLU A 78 -0.84 8.42 -11.33
N LEU A 79 -1.82 8.82 -10.50
CA LEU A 79 -2.53 10.09 -10.71
C LEU A 79 -1.64 11.30 -10.44
N GLY A 80 -0.63 11.18 -9.57
CA GLY A 80 0.30 12.25 -9.19
C GLY A 80 -0.32 13.50 -8.55
N SER A 81 -1.64 13.64 -8.58
CA SER A 81 -2.40 14.75 -8.03
C SER A 81 -2.77 14.47 -6.57
N ARG A 82 -2.16 15.26 -5.67
CA ARG A 82 -2.33 15.13 -4.23
C ARG A 82 -3.73 15.56 -3.73
N ASP A 83 -4.55 16.14 -4.60
CA ASP A 83 -5.94 16.52 -4.34
C ASP A 83 -6.96 15.46 -4.80
N SER A 84 -6.48 14.32 -5.34
CA SER A 84 -7.36 13.27 -5.86
C SER A 84 -8.15 12.58 -4.74
N HIS A 85 -9.46 12.44 -4.93
CA HIS A 85 -10.32 11.64 -4.06
C HIS A 85 -10.51 10.24 -4.65
N ILE A 86 -9.79 9.25 -4.11
CA ILE A 86 -9.79 7.88 -4.62
C ILE A 86 -10.65 7.00 -3.72
N VAL A 87 -11.58 6.26 -4.32
CA VAL A 87 -12.41 5.26 -3.62
C VAL A 87 -12.35 3.94 -4.38
N ILE A 88 -11.86 2.90 -3.71
CA ILE A 88 -11.94 1.53 -4.22
C ILE A 88 -13.32 0.97 -3.83
N ARG A 89 -14.26 1.00 -4.79
CA ARG A 89 -15.65 0.56 -4.55
C ARG A 89 -15.78 -0.94 -4.30
N ARG A 90 -14.90 -1.75 -4.90
CA ARG A 90 -14.94 -3.21 -4.83
C ARG A 90 -13.54 -3.79 -4.96
N SER A 91 -13.21 -4.68 -4.04
CA SER A 91 -12.05 -5.57 -4.09
C SER A 91 -12.54 -7.02 -4.08
N ARG A 92 -11.92 -7.89 -4.87
CA ARG A 92 -12.18 -9.34 -4.92
C ARG A 92 -10.84 -10.05 -5.00
N ILE A 93 -10.64 -11.01 -4.11
CA ILE A 93 -9.49 -11.90 -3.99
C ILE A 93 -10.01 -13.33 -3.91
#